data_AF-A0A2N5K639-F1
#
_entry.id   AF-A0A2N5K639-F1
#
_cell.length_a   1.000
_cell.length_b   1.000
_cell.length_c   1.000
_cell.angle_alpha   90.00
_cell.angle_beta   90.00
_cell.angle_gamma   90.00
#
_symmetry.space_group_name_H-M   'P 1'
#
loop_
_entity.id
_entity.type
_entity.pdbx_description
1 polymer ?
#
loop_
_entity_poly.entity_id
_entity_poly.type
_entity_poly.pdbx_seq_one_letter_code
_entity_poly.pdbx_strand_id
1 'polypeptide(L)'
;MNPPMTDAQLRVILADAQRDQRGAQLGGANLEGFVLRGLNLRGAWLQGANLVGVDLRDACLSDAWLQCADLRSANLAAADLQRANLEHANLTAANLQRANLQSAQVGAANLTHTDLRGADLRDTYLGIPGIDRADVSTARRAGGVLTA
;
A
#
# COMPACT_ATOMS: atom_id res chain seq x y z
N MET A 1 9.09 -18.58 -9.25
CA MET A 1 8.02 -17.99 -8.42
C MET A 1 7.01 -19.08 -8.10
N ASN A 2 6.55 -19.16 -6.85
CA ASN A 2 5.39 -19.97 -6.51
C ASN A 2 4.14 -19.33 -7.14
N PRO A 3 3.13 -20.12 -7.53
CA PRO A 3 1.87 -19.56 -8.02
C PRO A 3 1.21 -18.71 -6.92
N PRO A 4 0.48 -17.65 -7.30
CA PRO A 4 -0.26 -16.84 -6.34
C PRO A 4 -1.30 -17.69 -5.59
N MET A 5 -1.58 -17.33 -4.34
CA MET A 5 -2.58 -18.03 -3.53
C MET A 5 -3.97 -17.96 -4.18
N THR A 6 -4.69 -19.06 -4.11
CA THR A 6 -6.10 -19.14 -4.54
C THR A 6 -7.02 -18.44 -3.53
N ASP A 7 -8.20 -17.99 -3.96
CA ASP A 7 -9.21 -17.36 -3.07
C ASP A 7 -9.53 -18.24 -1.84
N ALA A 8 -9.62 -19.57 -2.01
CA ALA A 8 -9.84 -20.49 -0.90
C ALA A 8 -8.69 -20.49 0.12
N GLN A 9 -7.43 -20.44 -0.34
CA GLN A 9 -6.27 -20.33 0.54
C GLN A 9 -6.25 -18.98 1.27
N LEU A 10 -6.58 -17.90 0.56
CA LEU A 10 -6.67 -16.55 1.12
C LEU A 10 -7.73 -16.47 2.21
N ARG A 11 -8.92 -17.02 1.98
CA ARG A 11 -9.98 -17.06 2.99
C ARG A 11 -9.55 -17.83 4.23
N VAL A 12 -8.82 -18.94 4.09
CA VAL A 12 -8.33 -19.70 5.25
C VAL A 12 -7.30 -18.93 6.06
N ILE A 13 -6.33 -18.30 5.38
CA ILE A 13 -5.23 -17.61 6.08
C ILE A 13 -5.67 -16.25 6.64
N LEU A 14 -6.58 -15.54 5.97
CA LEU A 14 -7.07 -14.20 6.33
C LEU A 14 -8.40 -14.20 7.10
N ALA A 15 -9.04 -15.35 7.34
CA ALA A 15 -10.32 -15.43 8.06
C ALA A 15 -10.26 -14.91 9.49
N ASP A 16 -9.08 -14.93 10.10
CA ASP A 16 -8.90 -14.55 11.50
C ASP A 16 -8.11 -13.25 11.58
N ALA A 17 -8.82 -12.15 11.79
CA ALA A 17 -8.23 -10.83 11.96
C ALA A 17 -7.37 -10.70 13.23
N GLN A 18 -7.46 -11.65 14.18
CA GLN A 18 -6.57 -11.73 15.34
C GLN A 18 -5.24 -12.40 15.01
N ARG A 19 -5.16 -13.12 13.88
CA ARG A 19 -3.90 -13.73 13.46
C ARG A 19 -2.97 -12.66 12.93
N ASP A 20 -1.79 -12.66 13.51
CA ASP A 20 -0.65 -11.91 13.04
C ASP A 20 -0.20 -12.46 11.67
N GLN A 21 -0.34 -11.65 10.62
CA GLN A 21 0.01 -11.99 9.23
C GLN A 21 1.35 -11.37 8.83
N ARG A 22 2.25 -11.14 9.80
CA ARG A 22 3.62 -10.69 9.53
C ARG A 22 4.32 -11.60 8.52
N GLY A 23 4.90 -10.99 7.50
CA GLY A 23 5.63 -11.72 6.47
C GLY A 23 4.75 -12.64 5.59
N ALA A 24 3.42 -12.46 5.59
CA ALA A 24 2.53 -13.28 4.77
C ALA A 24 2.93 -13.24 3.28
N GLN A 25 2.85 -14.41 2.63
CA GLN A 25 3.29 -14.61 1.25
C GLN A 25 2.08 -14.47 0.32
N LEU A 26 1.74 -13.23 -0.02
CA LEU A 26 0.53 -12.83 -0.77
C LEU A 26 0.87 -12.24 -2.16
N GLY A 27 2.08 -12.48 -2.66
CA GLY A 27 2.53 -11.97 -3.95
C GLY A 27 1.65 -12.45 -5.10
N GLY A 28 1.22 -11.52 -5.96
CA GLY A 28 0.30 -11.79 -7.08
C GLY A 28 -1.10 -12.26 -6.69
N ALA A 29 -1.43 -12.31 -5.39
CA ALA A 29 -2.72 -12.78 -4.92
C ALA A 29 -3.85 -11.84 -5.33
N ASN A 30 -5.04 -12.40 -5.55
CA ASN A 30 -6.25 -11.59 -5.72
C ASN A 30 -6.94 -11.38 -4.37
N LEU A 31 -6.81 -10.17 -3.82
CA LEU A 31 -7.39 -9.76 -2.54
C LEU A 31 -8.58 -8.81 -2.73
N GLU A 32 -9.01 -8.56 -3.97
CA GLU A 32 -10.17 -7.72 -4.28
C GLU A 32 -11.41 -8.18 -3.48
N GLY A 33 -12.09 -7.23 -2.83
CA GLY A 33 -13.26 -7.48 -1.99
C GLY A 33 -12.96 -8.00 -0.58
N PHE A 34 -11.71 -8.25 -0.21
CA PHE A 34 -11.36 -8.58 1.18
C PHE A 34 -11.43 -7.33 2.08
N VAL A 35 -11.74 -7.58 3.35
CA VAL A 35 -11.66 -6.59 4.43
C VAL A 35 -10.47 -6.95 5.30
N LEU A 36 -9.40 -6.17 5.19
CA LEU A 36 -8.11 -6.37 5.88
C LEU A 36 -7.84 -5.24 6.89
N ARG A 37 -8.89 -4.57 7.32
CA ARG A 37 -8.85 -3.46 8.26
C ARG A 37 -8.21 -3.89 9.58
N GLY A 38 -7.24 -3.10 10.05
CA GLY A 38 -6.52 -3.34 11.31
C GLY A 38 -5.60 -4.57 11.30
N LEU A 39 -5.47 -5.28 10.17
CA LEU A 39 -4.66 -6.49 10.10
C LEU A 39 -3.17 -6.15 10.23
N ASN A 40 -2.42 -7.00 10.93
CA ASN A 40 -0.97 -6.90 10.96
C ASN A 40 -0.35 -7.63 9.76
N LEU A 41 -0.01 -6.86 8.72
CA LEU A 41 0.67 -7.29 7.49
C LEU A 41 2.11 -6.77 7.43
N ARG A 42 2.73 -6.50 8.59
CA ARG A 42 4.09 -5.97 8.63
C ARG A 42 5.06 -6.92 7.91
N GLY A 43 5.84 -6.39 6.98
CA GLY A 43 6.77 -7.18 6.17
C GLY A 43 6.11 -8.17 5.21
N ALA A 44 4.79 -8.11 5.01
CA ALA A 44 4.11 -9.00 4.08
C ALA A 44 4.59 -8.80 2.64
N TRP A 45 4.66 -9.90 1.89
CA TRP A 45 4.97 -9.87 0.48
C TRP A 45 3.68 -9.78 -0.33
N LEU A 46 3.41 -8.60 -0.87
CA LEU A 46 2.21 -8.24 -1.64
C LEU A 46 2.59 -7.77 -3.06
N GLN A 47 3.79 -8.09 -3.52
CA GLN A 47 4.31 -7.68 -4.82
C GLN A 47 3.35 -8.15 -5.93
N GLY A 48 2.89 -7.23 -6.76
CA GLY A 48 1.95 -7.50 -7.84
C GLY A 48 0.56 -7.98 -7.42
N ALA A 49 0.21 -7.91 -6.13
CA ALA A 49 -1.11 -8.33 -5.65
C ALA A 49 -2.21 -7.41 -6.18
N ASN A 50 -3.40 -7.97 -6.45
CA ASN A 50 -4.60 -7.20 -6.74
C ASN A 50 -5.28 -6.83 -5.42
N LEU A 51 -5.21 -5.55 -5.04
CA LEU A 51 -5.78 -4.95 -3.84
C LEU A 51 -6.82 -3.87 -4.20
N VAL A 52 -7.41 -3.95 -5.39
CA VAL A 52 -8.41 -2.99 -5.88
C VAL A 52 -9.59 -2.92 -4.90
N GLY A 53 -9.89 -1.70 -4.44
CA GLY A 53 -11.03 -1.44 -3.54
C GLY A 53 -10.93 -2.06 -2.15
N VAL A 54 -9.81 -2.69 -1.78
CA VAL A 54 -9.66 -3.38 -0.50
C VAL A 54 -9.70 -2.39 0.67
N ASP A 55 -10.37 -2.78 1.75
CA ASP A 55 -10.36 -2.03 3.00
C ASP A 55 -9.14 -2.42 3.85
N LEU A 56 -8.12 -1.56 3.84
CA LEU A 56 -6.87 -1.65 4.61
C LEU A 56 -6.79 -0.56 5.69
N ARG A 57 -7.93 0.02 6.10
CA ARG A 57 -7.93 1.05 7.14
C ARG A 57 -7.25 0.55 8.40
N ASP A 58 -6.44 1.39 9.01
CA ASP A 58 -5.75 1.09 10.27
C ASP A 58 -4.82 -0.15 10.20
N ALA A 59 -4.55 -0.72 9.01
CA ALA A 59 -3.70 -1.89 8.85
C ALA A 59 -2.22 -1.55 9.09
N CYS A 60 -1.46 -2.50 9.64
CA CYS A 60 -0.01 -2.36 9.76
C CYS A 60 0.68 -3.01 8.55
N LEU A 61 1.18 -2.20 7.65
CA LEU A 61 1.89 -2.57 6.41
C LEU A 61 3.35 -2.08 6.45
N SER A 62 3.88 -1.72 7.62
CA SER A 62 5.26 -1.26 7.69
C SER A 62 6.23 -2.37 7.24
N ASP A 63 7.28 -1.97 6.54
CA ASP A 63 8.21 -2.87 5.83
C ASP A 63 7.58 -3.80 4.76
N ALA A 64 6.30 -3.64 4.39
CA ALA A 64 5.66 -4.50 3.39
C ALA A 64 6.18 -4.26 1.96
N TRP A 65 6.13 -5.30 1.15
CA TRP A 65 6.63 -5.31 -0.23
C TRP A 65 5.43 -5.26 -1.18
N LEU A 66 5.09 -4.07 -1.66
CA LEU A 66 3.91 -3.75 -2.48
C LEU A 66 4.31 -3.34 -3.90
N GLN A 67 5.51 -3.68 -4.37
CA GLN A 67 5.98 -3.28 -5.69
C GLN A 67 5.01 -3.80 -6.77
N CYS A 68 4.68 -2.95 -7.73
CA CYS A 68 3.74 -3.26 -8.81
C CYS A 68 2.33 -3.70 -8.35
N ALA A 69 1.97 -3.54 -7.07
CA ALA A 69 0.63 -3.90 -6.59
C ALA A 69 -0.44 -2.96 -7.16
N ASP A 70 -1.64 -3.49 -7.39
CA ASP A 70 -2.79 -2.73 -7.83
C ASP A 70 -3.65 -2.33 -6.63
N LEU A 71 -3.52 -1.09 -6.19
CA LEU A 71 -4.21 -0.51 -5.03
C LEU A 71 -5.28 0.51 -5.47
N ARG A 72 -5.77 0.44 -6.71
CA ARG A 72 -6.78 1.39 -7.19
C ARG A 72 -8.00 1.40 -6.30
N SER A 73 -8.44 2.60 -5.90
CA SER A 73 -9.59 2.80 -5.01
C SER A 73 -9.49 2.10 -3.64
N ALA A 74 -8.33 1.57 -3.25
CA ALA A 74 -8.14 0.95 -1.95
C ALA A 74 -8.29 1.98 -0.82
N ASN A 75 -8.79 1.55 0.33
CA ASN A 75 -8.94 2.39 1.51
C ASN A 75 -7.83 2.11 2.51
N LEU A 76 -6.79 2.94 2.51
CA LEU A 76 -5.61 2.87 3.37
C LEU A 76 -5.62 3.98 4.44
N ALA A 77 -6.80 4.52 4.77
CA ALA A 77 -6.86 5.60 5.75
C ALA A 77 -6.30 5.15 7.10
N ALA A 78 -5.42 5.97 7.68
CA ALA A 78 -4.69 5.70 8.91
C ALA A 78 -3.84 4.40 8.91
N ALA A 79 -3.59 3.78 7.75
CA ALA A 79 -2.68 2.65 7.65
C ALA A 79 -1.24 3.06 7.95
N ASP A 80 -0.47 2.13 8.53
CA ASP A 80 0.97 2.30 8.72
C ASP A 80 1.73 1.67 7.57
N LEU A 81 2.30 2.50 6.69
CA LEU A 81 3.10 2.13 5.52
C LEU A 81 4.58 2.53 5.71
N GLN A 82 5.04 2.73 6.95
CA GLN A 82 6.41 3.13 7.21
C GLN A 82 7.40 2.14 6.57
N ARG A 83 8.36 2.65 5.79
CA ARG A 83 9.35 1.86 5.03
C ARG A 83 8.77 0.81 4.07
N ALA A 84 7.47 0.87 3.75
CA ALA A 84 6.91 -0.01 2.72
C ALA A 84 7.50 0.34 1.35
N ASN A 85 7.68 -0.68 0.49
CA ASN A 85 8.07 -0.47 -0.89
C ASN A 85 6.83 -0.56 -1.79
N LEU A 86 6.39 0.60 -2.30
CA LEU A 86 5.27 0.82 -3.22
C LEU A 86 5.76 1.20 -4.63
N GLU A 87 7.02 0.89 -4.98
CA GLU A 87 7.57 1.22 -6.30
C GLU A 87 6.70 0.63 -7.42
N HIS A 88 6.38 1.44 -8.42
CA HIS A 88 5.50 1.10 -9.54
C HIS A 88 4.07 0.67 -9.15
N ALA A 89 3.65 0.85 -7.90
CA ALA A 89 2.29 0.52 -7.49
C ALA A 89 1.25 1.47 -8.11
N ASN A 90 0.04 0.98 -8.34
CA ASN A 90 -1.07 1.79 -8.82
C ASN A 90 -1.99 2.20 -7.66
N LEU A 91 -1.88 3.45 -7.21
CA LEU A 91 -2.66 4.02 -6.11
C LEU A 91 -3.78 4.95 -6.62
N THR A 92 -4.17 4.83 -7.89
CA THR A 92 -5.17 5.74 -8.48
C THR A 92 -6.45 5.73 -7.65
N ALA A 93 -6.93 6.92 -7.27
CA ALA A 93 -8.11 7.13 -6.42
C ALA A 93 -8.09 6.43 -5.04
N ALA A 94 -6.93 5.94 -4.58
CA ALA A 94 -6.80 5.36 -3.25
C ALA A 94 -6.96 6.43 -2.16
N ASN A 95 -7.47 6.02 -1.00
CA ASN A 95 -7.58 6.86 0.18
C ASN A 95 -6.41 6.60 1.14
N LEU A 96 -5.46 7.51 1.23
CA LEU A 96 -4.32 7.48 2.15
C LEU A 96 -4.41 8.57 3.22
N GLN A 97 -5.63 9.05 3.53
CA GLN A 97 -5.80 10.07 4.55
C GLN A 97 -5.20 9.61 5.89
N ARG A 98 -4.36 10.46 6.48
CA ARG A 98 -3.70 10.20 7.77
C ARG A 98 -2.83 8.93 7.80
N ALA A 99 -2.50 8.35 6.65
CA ALA A 99 -1.59 7.21 6.57
C ALA A 99 -0.16 7.63 6.92
N ASN A 100 0.60 6.73 7.51
CA ASN A 100 2.02 6.94 7.78
C ASN A 100 2.86 6.38 6.62
N LEU A 101 3.45 7.24 5.80
CA LEU A 101 4.33 6.87 4.68
C LEU A 101 5.79 7.22 4.97
N GLN A 102 6.15 7.39 6.24
CA GLN A 102 7.50 7.78 6.62
C GLN A 102 8.53 6.80 6.04
N SER A 103 9.54 7.31 5.34
CA SER A 103 10.58 6.50 4.68
C SER A 103 10.07 5.45 3.68
N ALA A 104 8.81 5.52 3.23
CA ALA A 104 8.28 4.63 2.20
C ALA A 104 8.92 4.93 0.84
N GLN A 105 9.06 3.90 0.01
CA GLN A 105 9.52 4.02 -1.38
C GLN A 105 8.31 4.04 -2.30
N VAL A 106 8.08 5.12 -3.03
CA VAL A 106 6.93 5.27 -3.95
C VAL A 106 7.40 5.60 -5.38
N GLY A 107 8.65 5.29 -5.71
CA GLY A 107 9.24 5.53 -7.04
C GLY A 107 8.36 5.00 -8.16
N ALA A 108 8.10 5.83 -9.18
CA ALA A 108 7.22 5.53 -10.30
C ALA A 108 5.80 5.03 -9.94
N ALA A 109 5.34 5.21 -8.71
CA ALA A 109 3.97 4.90 -8.32
C ALA A 109 2.99 5.89 -8.98
N ASN A 110 1.82 5.39 -9.37
CA ASN A 110 0.74 6.23 -9.88
C ASN A 110 -0.14 6.71 -8.73
N LEU A 111 -0.03 7.99 -8.35
CA LEU A 111 -0.81 8.61 -7.27
C LEU A 111 -1.97 9.47 -7.81
N THR A 112 -2.47 9.15 -9.00
CA THR A 112 -3.52 9.94 -9.65
C THR A 112 -4.79 9.97 -8.81
N HIS A 113 -5.26 11.17 -8.45
CA HIS A 113 -6.44 11.36 -7.60
C HIS A 113 -6.36 10.70 -6.21
N THR A 114 -5.17 10.27 -5.77
CA THR A 114 -4.97 9.72 -4.43
C THR A 114 -5.20 10.81 -3.37
N ASP A 115 -5.89 10.47 -2.28
CA ASP A 115 -6.12 11.38 -1.17
C ASP A 115 -5.06 11.20 -0.07
N LEU A 116 -4.13 12.15 0.02
CA LEU A 116 -3.02 12.15 0.97
C LEU A 116 -3.22 13.18 2.09
N ARG A 117 -4.45 13.67 2.32
CA ARG A 117 -4.68 14.69 3.34
C ARG A 117 -4.32 14.16 4.74
N GLY A 118 -3.42 14.88 5.41
CA GLY A 118 -2.90 14.50 6.72
C GLY A 118 -1.96 13.29 6.74
N ALA A 119 -1.59 12.74 5.58
CA ALA A 119 -0.60 11.67 5.51
C ALA A 119 0.78 12.19 5.92
N ASP A 120 1.56 11.35 6.61
CA ASP A 120 2.94 11.65 6.97
C ASP A 120 3.89 11.19 5.85
N LEU A 121 4.52 12.14 5.17
CA LEU A 121 5.38 11.92 4.01
C LEU A 121 6.86 12.19 4.29
N ARG A 122 7.25 12.28 5.58
CA ARG A 122 8.65 12.55 5.94
C ARG A 122 9.56 11.45 5.41
N ASP A 123 10.67 11.83 4.79
CA ASP A 123 11.65 10.92 4.20
C ASP A 123 11.09 9.97 3.13
N THR A 124 9.87 10.19 2.61
CA THR A 124 9.31 9.35 1.54
C THR A 124 10.14 9.52 0.27
N TYR A 125 10.60 8.41 -0.30
CA TYR A 125 11.39 8.40 -1.51
C TYR A 125 10.50 8.33 -2.75
N LEU A 126 10.42 9.43 -3.51
CA LEU A 126 9.61 9.52 -4.71
C LEU A 126 10.24 8.88 -5.95
N GLY A 127 11.40 8.24 -5.82
CA GLY A 127 12.20 7.69 -6.92
C GLY A 127 13.41 8.54 -7.29
N ILE A 128 14.23 8.04 -8.20
CA ILE A 128 15.48 8.71 -8.61
C ILE A 128 15.14 10.00 -9.38
N PRO A 129 15.69 11.17 -8.99
CA PRO A 129 15.50 12.41 -9.72
C PRO A 129 15.78 12.29 -11.22
N GLY A 130 14.75 12.55 -12.04
CA GLY A 130 14.87 12.51 -13.51
C GLY A 130 14.77 11.13 -14.16
N ILE A 131 14.54 10.06 -13.39
CA ILE A 131 14.37 8.70 -13.94
C ILE A 131 12.94 8.20 -13.65
N ASP A 132 12.62 7.91 -12.39
CA ASP A 132 11.42 7.15 -12.00
C ASP A 132 10.62 7.88 -10.91
N ARG A 133 10.26 9.14 -11.17
CA ARG A 133 9.52 9.92 -10.17
C ARG A 133 8.04 9.52 -10.11
N ALA A 134 7.51 9.36 -8.90
CA ALA A 134 6.08 9.23 -8.66
C ALA A 134 5.34 10.47 -9.20
N ASP A 135 4.23 10.27 -9.91
CA ASP A 135 3.38 11.41 -10.30
C ASP A 135 2.51 11.82 -9.11
N VAL A 136 2.95 12.88 -8.44
CA VAL A 136 2.29 13.47 -7.28
C VAL A 136 1.38 14.65 -7.63
N SER A 137 1.37 15.09 -8.89
CA SER A 137 0.77 16.37 -9.33
C SER A 137 -0.74 16.42 -9.17
N THR A 138 -1.39 15.25 -9.23
CA THR A 138 -2.84 15.08 -9.20
C THR A 138 -3.34 14.55 -7.85
N ALA A 139 -2.44 14.30 -6.91
CA ALA A 139 -2.80 13.83 -5.57
C ALA A 139 -3.32 14.98 -4.70
N ARG A 140 -4.39 14.75 -3.93
CA ARG A 140 -4.95 15.75 -3.01
C ARG A 140 -4.12 15.79 -1.74
N ARG A 141 -3.56 16.96 -1.41
CA ARG A 141 -2.70 17.16 -0.23
C ARG A 141 -3.11 18.43 0.51
N ALA A 142 -3.20 18.36 1.83
CA ALA A 142 -3.37 19.53 2.68
C ALA A 142 -2.07 19.70 3.47
N GLY A 143 -1.15 20.54 2.98
CA GLY A 143 0.02 20.99 3.74
C GLY A 143 1.09 19.96 4.11
N GLY A 144 1.08 18.75 3.55
CA GLY A 144 2.15 17.77 3.75
C GLY A 144 3.42 18.25 3.04
N VAL A 145 4.42 18.65 3.82
CA VAL A 145 5.72 19.07 3.30
C VAL A 145 6.33 17.90 2.54
N LEU A 146 6.43 18.03 1.23
CA LEU A 146 7.37 17.29 0.41
C LEU A 146 8.76 17.85 0.74
N THR A 147 9.44 17.33 1.77
CA THR A 147 10.88 17.57 1.88
C THR A 147 11.53 16.68 0.84
N ALA A 148 11.78 17.27 -0.33
CA ALA A 148 12.61 16.69 -1.39
C ALA A 148 14.09 16.71 -0.99
#